data_AF-A0A428U5I9-F1
#
_entry.id   AF-A0A428U5I9-F1
#
_cell.length_a   1.000
_cell.length_b   1.000
_cell.length_c   1.000
_cell.angle_alpha   90.00
_cell.angle_beta   90.00
_cell.angle_gamma   90.00
#
_symmetry.space_group_name_H-M   'P 1'
#
loop_
_entity.id
_entity.type
_entity.pdbx_description
1 polymer ?
#
loop_
_entity_poly.entity_id
_entity_poly.type
_entity_poly.pdbx_seq_one_letter_code
_entity_poly.pdbx_strand_id
1 'polypeptide(L)'
;MRLLNTQTIVVESFGDDQIPSYAILSHTWEAEEVTFQDMESGKATSKRGWAKVKNSCSMARKNGFDYVWLDTCCIDKTSSAELSEAINSMYRWYQEATVCYAFLADVPDLAGLPKSKWFTRGWTLQELIAPSSMIFFSQTWDELGTKATLNQVISERTRIPKAILSGDKDLETASAAQRMSWAADRTTTRREDLAYCLMGIFSINMPLLYGEGERAFIRLQEEIMRVSDDHSLFAWRYPNSRGGLLAVSPAAFKDSGNIIPRNPFMPYNSPFTLTNKGAHLDLPFIGLGDRGTGLAVLSCTEVGNPDKLVAIYLRDSFLTMEHF
;
A
#
# COMPACT_ATOMS: atom_id res chain seq x y z
N MET A 1 -17.42 -5.75 -11.58
CA MET A 1 -17.45 -5.17 -10.20
C MET A 1 -18.86 -5.28 -9.59
N ARG A 2 -19.00 -5.41 -8.26
CA ARG A 2 -20.31 -5.31 -7.58
C ARG A 2 -20.41 -4.04 -6.75
N LEU A 3 -21.59 -3.45 -6.70
CA LEU A 3 -21.87 -2.23 -5.94
C LEU A 3 -23.15 -2.40 -5.12
N LEU A 4 -23.23 -1.73 -3.98
CA LEU A 4 -24.42 -1.70 -3.15
C LEU A 4 -25.30 -0.50 -3.56
N ASN A 5 -26.52 -0.78 -3.97
CA ASN A 5 -27.53 0.25 -4.26
C ASN A 5 -27.91 0.96 -2.96
N THR A 6 -27.75 2.28 -2.91
CA THR A 6 -27.93 3.03 -1.67
C THR A 6 -29.40 3.11 -1.26
N GLN A 7 -30.36 2.99 -2.19
CA GLN A 7 -31.79 3.07 -1.93
C GLN A 7 -32.37 1.73 -1.47
N THR A 8 -32.09 0.66 -2.22
CA THR A 8 -32.64 -0.68 -1.95
C THR A 8 -31.78 -1.49 -0.99
N ILE A 9 -30.50 -1.13 -0.82
CA ILE A 9 -29.50 -1.86 -0.03
C ILE A 9 -29.35 -3.31 -0.56
N VAL A 10 -29.35 -3.44 -1.88
CA VAL A 10 -29.13 -4.69 -2.61
C VAL A 10 -27.81 -4.59 -3.38
N VAL A 11 -27.05 -5.69 -3.41
CA VAL A 11 -25.80 -5.77 -4.17
C VAL A 11 -26.13 -6.08 -5.62
N GLU A 12 -25.63 -5.23 -6.53
CA GLU A 12 -25.82 -5.33 -7.98
C GLU A 12 -24.47 -5.54 -8.68
N SER A 13 -24.47 -6.30 -9.78
CA SER A 13 -23.27 -6.62 -10.55
C SER A 13 -23.19 -5.80 -11.84
N PHE A 14 -22.00 -5.29 -12.14
CA PHE A 14 -21.70 -4.48 -13.30
C PHE A 14 -20.49 -5.05 -14.04
N GLY A 15 -20.56 -5.09 -15.38
CA GLY A 15 -19.39 -5.33 -16.23
C GLY A 15 -18.50 -4.08 -16.28
N ASP A 16 -17.25 -4.25 -16.71
CA ASP A 16 -16.23 -3.19 -16.66
C ASP A 16 -16.62 -1.91 -17.42
N ASP A 17 -17.29 -2.05 -18.57
CA ASP A 17 -17.74 -0.91 -19.39
C ASP A 17 -19.04 -0.26 -18.89
N GLN A 18 -19.63 -0.75 -17.79
CA GLN A 18 -20.95 -0.37 -17.31
C GLN A 18 -20.98 0.05 -15.84
N ILE A 19 -19.80 0.31 -15.25
CA ILE A 19 -19.71 0.72 -13.84
C ILE A 19 -20.27 2.15 -13.69
N PRO A 20 -21.37 2.37 -12.94
CA PRO A 20 -21.92 3.71 -12.71
C PRO A 20 -20.99 4.51 -11.79
N SER A 21 -21.19 5.83 -11.67
CA SER A 21 -20.48 6.61 -10.63
C SER A 21 -20.86 6.10 -9.23
N TYR A 22 -19.86 5.93 -8.36
CA TYR A 22 -20.03 5.36 -7.03
C TYR A 22 -19.15 6.05 -5.99
N ALA A 23 -19.59 5.98 -4.74
CA ALA A 23 -18.76 6.23 -3.56
C ALA A 23 -18.08 4.93 -3.10
N ILE A 24 -16.94 5.01 -2.43
CA ILE A 24 -16.24 3.84 -1.89
C ILE A 24 -15.94 4.01 -0.41
N LEU A 25 -16.17 2.97 0.41
CA LEU A 25 -15.90 3.01 1.84
C LEU A 25 -14.53 2.40 2.17
N SER A 26 -13.66 3.20 2.76
CA SER A 26 -12.47 2.75 3.48
C SER A 26 -12.75 2.68 4.98
N HIS A 27 -12.41 1.56 5.61
CA HIS A 27 -12.67 1.37 7.04
C HIS A 27 -11.78 0.29 7.65
N THR A 28 -11.71 0.25 8.98
CA THR A 28 -11.12 -0.88 9.71
C THR A 28 -12.19 -1.90 10.06
N TRP A 29 -11.99 -3.17 9.73
CA TRP A 29 -12.96 -4.22 10.07
C TRP A 29 -13.12 -4.34 11.58
N GLU A 30 -14.37 -4.46 12.01
CA GLU A 30 -14.79 -4.68 13.39
C GLU A 30 -15.41 -6.08 13.55
N ALA A 31 -15.97 -6.35 14.72
CA ALA A 31 -16.67 -7.61 14.97
C ALA A 31 -18.02 -7.65 14.25
N GLU A 32 -18.37 -8.80 13.68
CA GLU A 32 -19.64 -9.05 13.01
C GLU A 32 -19.93 -8.10 11.82
N GLU A 33 -18.92 -7.96 10.95
CA GLU A 33 -19.09 -7.34 9.64
C GLU A 33 -20.16 -8.05 8.80
N VAL A 34 -20.86 -7.27 7.98
CA VAL A 34 -21.81 -7.79 7.00
C VAL A 34 -21.04 -8.31 5.80
N THR A 35 -21.13 -9.60 5.53
CA THR A 35 -20.51 -10.24 4.37
C THR A 35 -21.45 -10.23 3.16
N PHE A 36 -20.93 -10.55 1.98
CA PHE A 36 -21.78 -10.74 0.79
C PHE A 36 -22.83 -11.84 1.02
N GLN A 37 -22.46 -12.94 1.67
CA GLN A 37 -23.37 -14.05 1.99
C GLN A 37 -24.49 -13.62 2.96
N ASP A 38 -24.19 -12.72 3.89
CA ASP A 38 -25.21 -12.18 4.80
C ASP A 38 -26.23 -11.32 4.04
N MET A 39 -25.80 -10.62 2.99
CA MET A 39 -26.68 -9.84 2.10
C MET A 39 -27.60 -10.78 1.31
N GLU A 40 -27.05 -11.82 0.68
CA GLU A 40 -27.83 -12.77 -0.12
C GLU A 40 -28.81 -13.61 0.72
N SER A 41 -28.41 -13.99 1.93
CA SER A 41 -29.25 -14.79 2.82
C SER A 41 -30.26 -13.97 3.65
N GLY A 42 -30.28 -12.65 3.51
CA GLY A 42 -31.14 -11.75 4.28
C GLY A 42 -30.78 -11.63 5.77
N LYS A 43 -29.62 -12.15 6.18
CA LYS A 43 -29.16 -12.15 7.59
C LYS A 43 -28.39 -10.88 7.97
N ALA A 44 -28.06 -10.04 6.99
CA ALA A 44 -27.31 -8.80 7.18
C ALA A 44 -27.88 -7.90 8.29
N THR A 45 -29.21 -7.80 8.40
CA THR A 45 -29.91 -6.94 9.39
C THR A 45 -29.64 -7.33 10.85
N SER A 46 -29.27 -8.58 11.10
CA SER A 46 -28.96 -9.10 12.44
C SER A 46 -27.53 -8.82 12.89
N LYS A 47 -26.64 -8.40 11.97
CA LYS A 47 -25.22 -8.17 12.24
C LYS A 47 -25.00 -6.79 12.85
N ARG A 48 -24.01 -6.67 13.76
CA ARG A 48 -23.59 -5.37 14.30
C ARG A 48 -23.10 -4.42 13.20
N GLY A 49 -22.39 -4.93 12.20
CA GLY A 49 -21.92 -4.17 11.04
C GLY A 49 -23.05 -3.57 10.18
N TRP A 50 -24.31 -3.96 10.38
CA TRP A 50 -25.44 -3.45 9.60
C TRP A 50 -25.62 -1.93 9.71
N ALA A 51 -25.36 -1.37 10.89
CA ALA A 51 -25.44 0.08 11.08
C ALA A 51 -24.45 0.81 10.16
N LYS A 52 -23.23 0.29 10.01
CA LYS A 52 -22.20 0.85 9.14
C LYS A 52 -22.62 0.78 7.67
N VAL A 53 -23.19 -0.33 7.21
CA VAL A 53 -23.72 -0.47 5.84
C VAL A 53 -24.80 0.57 5.57
N LYS A 54 -25.80 0.69 6.46
CA LYS A 54 -26.87 1.69 6.32
C LYS A 54 -26.34 3.12 6.31
N ASN A 55 -25.42 3.45 7.21
CA ASN A 55 -24.86 4.79 7.29
C ASN A 55 -24.00 5.12 6.06
N SER A 56 -23.27 4.14 5.52
CA SER A 56 -22.54 4.28 4.25
C SER A 56 -23.48 4.61 3.10
N CYS A 57 -24.61 3.88 2.98
CA CYS A 57 -25.64 4.16 1.98
C CYS A 57 -26.28 5.53 2.18
N SER A 58 -26.59 5.90 3.42
CA SER A 58 -27.16 7.20 3.78
C SER A 58 -26.23 8.35 3.37
N MET A 59 -24.93 8.22 3.67
CA MET A 59 -23.93 9.23 3.34
C MET A 59 -23.71 9.33 1.83
N ALA A 60 -23.61 8.20 1.13
CA ALA A 60 -23.53 8.15 -0.32
C ALA A 60 -24.72 8.86 -0.97
N ARG A 61 -25.95 8.55 -0.53
CA ARG A 61 -27.17 9.17 -1.04
C ARG A 61 -27.22 10.68 -0.76
N LYS A 62 -26.83 11.10 0.45
CA LYS A 62 -26.76 12.53 0.82
C LYS A 62 -25.81 13.31 -0.09
N ASN A 63 -24.75 12.66 -0.55
CA ASN A 63 -23.76 13.23 -1.47
C ASN A 63 -24.08 12.97 -2.96
N GLY A 64 -25.27 12.46 -3.28
CA GLY A 64 -25.74 12.30 -4.66
C GLY A 64 -25.35 11.00 -5.35
N PHE A 65 -24.93 9.97 -4.62
CA PHE A 65 -24.54 8.67 -5.17
C PHE A 65 -25.62 7.61 -4.97
N ASP A 66 -26.03 6.98 -6.07
CA ASP A 66 -26.94 5.82 -6.04
C ASP A 66 -26.23 4.52 -5.67
N TYR A 67 -24.90 4.49 -5.74
CA TYR A 67 -24.10 3.30 -5.48
C TYR A 67 -22.95 3.57 -4.51
N VAL A 68 -22.69 2.60 -3.64
CA VAL A 68 -21.52 2.59 -2.75
C VAL A 68 -20.84 1.23 -2.78
N TRP A 69 -19.50 1.22 -2.75
CA TRP A 69 -18.71 0.00 -2.64
C TRP A 69 -18.18 -0.20 -1.23
N LEU A 70 -18.34 -1.42 -0.70
CA LEU A 70 -17.79 -1.86 0.59
C LEU A 70 -17.12 -3.22 0.38
N ASP A 71 -15.84 -3.35 0.71
CA ASP A 71 -15.08 -4.58 0.53
C ASP A 71 -15.66 -5.78 1.31
N THR A 72 -16.41 -5.52 2.39
CA THR A 72 -17.03 -6.54 3.23
C THR A 72 -18.19 -7.26 2.55
N CYS A 73 -19.04 -6.53 1.83
CA CYS A 73 -20.26 -7.07 1.24
C CYS A 73 -20.34 -6.97 -0.29
N CYS A 74 -19.42 -6.27 -0.96
CA CYS A 74 -19.33 -6.21 -2.42
C CYS A 74 -18.34 -7.23 -3.00
N ILE A 75 -17.62 -7.97 -2.15
CA ILE A 75 -16.71 -9.05 -2.55
C ILE A 75 -17.18 -10.36 -1.92
N ASP A 76 -17.25 -11.41 -2.74
CA ASP A 76 -17.49 -12.77 -2.35
C ASP A 76 -16.14 -13.36 -2.00
N LYS A 77 -15.83 -13.29 -0.71
CA LYS A 77 -14.59 -13.81 -0.16
C LYS A 77 -14.54 -15.35 -0.12
N THR A 78 -15.63 -16.04 -0.49
CA THR A 78 -15.67 -17.50 -0.60
C THR A 78 -15.22 -17.98 -1.98
N SER A 79 -15.32 -17.11 -3.00
CA SER A 79 -14.76 -17.34 -4.33
C SER A 79 -13.30 -16.90 -4.39
N SER A 80 -12.37 -17.85 -4.49
CA SER A 80 -10.93 -17.54 -4.58
C SER A 80 -10.58 -16.77 -5.85
N ALA A 81 -11.25 -17.07 -6.96
CA ALA A 81 -11.08 -16.37 -8.23
C ALA A 81 -11.48 -14.89 -8.08
N GLU A 82 -12.65 -14.63 -7.51
CA GLU A 82 -13.12 -13.27 -7.33
C GLU A 82 -12.30 -12.51 -6.29
N LEU A 83 -11.92 -13.14 -5.18
CA LEU A 83 -11.05 -12.52 -4.18
C LEU A 83 -9.71 -12.09 -4.82
N SER A 84 -9.15 -12.93 -5.70
CA SER A 84 -7.92 -12.62 -6.43
C SER A 84 -8.09 -11.46 -7.40
N GLU A 85 -9.18 -11.44 -8.16
CA GLU A 85 -9.52 -10.34 -9.07
C GLU A 85 -9.71 -9.03 -8.29
N ALA A 86 -10.45 -9.09 -7.19
CA ALA A 86 -10.75 -7.94 -6.34
C ALA A 86 -9.50 -7.33 -5.73
N ILE A 87 -8.59 -8.13 -5.18
CA ILE A 87 -7.33 -7.63 -4.62
C ILE A 87 -6.43 -7.01 -5.69
N ASN A 88 -6.36 -7.60 -6.88
CA ASN A 88 -5.58 -7.03 -7.99
C ASN A 88 -6.21 -5.76 -8.58
N SER A 89 -7.52 -5.56 -8.40
CA SER A 89 -8.26 -4.41 -8.93
C SER A 89 -8.51 -3.32 -7.87
N MET A 90 -8.28 -3.61 -6.59
CA MET A 90 -8.70 -2.75 -5.48
C MET A 90 -8.15 -1.33 -5.58
N TYR A 91 -6.86 -1.18 -5.90
CA TYR A 91 -6.26 0.14 -6.09
C TYR A 91 -7.00 0.96 -7.15
N ARG A 92 -7.30 0.35 -8.30
CA ARG A 92 -8.05 0.98 -9.39
C ARG A 92 -9.47 1.35 -8.94
N TRP A 93 -10.16 0.46 -8.24
CA TRP A 93 -11.51 0.75 -7.73
C TRP A 93 -11.53 1.91 -6.73
N TYR A 94 -10.48 2.10 -5.94
CA TYR A 94 -10.34 3.29 -5.09
C TYR A 94 -9.99 4.54 -5.90
N GLN A 95 -9.18 4.41 -6.94
CA GLN A 95 -8.79 5.50 -7.84
C GLN A 95 -9.95 6.03 -8.68
N GLU A 96 -10.81 5.15 -9.20
CA GLU A 96 -11.94 5.47 -10.07
C GLU A 96 -13.20 5.88 -9.30
N ALA A 97 -13.26 5.59 -8.00
CA ALA A 97 -14.36 6.05 -7.16
C ALA A 97 -14.44 7.58 -7.17
N THR A 98 -15.65 8.13 -7.27
CA THR A 98 -15.84 9.58 -7.31
C THR A 98 -15.52 10.22 -5.95
N VAL A 99 -15.77 9.50 -4.86
CA VAL A 99 -15.38 9.90 -3.51
C VAL A 99 -15.13 8.68 -2.62
N CYS A 100 -14.07 8.75 -1.82
CA CYS A 100 -13.83 7.77 -0.76
C CYS A 100 -14.31 8.31 0.60
N TYR A 101 -15.06 7.49 1.34
CA TYR A 101 -15.41 7.75 2.73
C TYR A 101 -14.48 6.95 3.63
N ALA A 102 -13.65 7.63 4.42
CA ALA A 102 -12.85 7.00 5.46
C ALA A 102 -13.63 7.04 6.78
N PHE A 103 -14.25 5.92 7.16
CA PHE A 103 -14.96 5.81 8.44
C PHE A 103 -14.01 5.37 9.56
N LEU A 104 -13.85 6.22 10.57
CA LEU A 104 -12.91 6.04 11.67
C LEU A 104 -13.66 5.67 12.95
N ALA A 105 -13.89 4.37 13.14
CA ALA A 105 -14.67 3.84 14.28
C ALA A 105 -14.07 4.16 15.66
N ASP A 106 -12.79 4.56 15.73
CA ASP A 106 -12.06 4.86 16.96
C ASP A 106 -11.77 6.35 17.18
N VAL A 107 -12.35 7.23 16.35
CA VAL A 107 -12.11 8.68 16.40
C VAL A 107 -13.40 9.42 16.77
N PRO A 108 -13.49 10.03 17.97
CA PRO A 108 -14.65 10.82 18.36
C PRO A 108 -14.66 12.21 17.70
N ASP A 109 -13.49 12.82 17.53
CA ASP A 109 -13.32 14.17 17.01
C ASP A 109 -11.98 14.34 16.28
N LEU A 110 -11.74 15.54 15.74
CA LEU A 110 -10.53 15.83 14.97
C LEU A 110 -9.22 15.65 15.76
N ALA A 111 -9.24 15.84 17.09
CA ALA A 111 -8.04 15.66 17.92
C ALA A 111 -7.64 14.18 18.04
N GLY A 112 -8.60 13.26 17.87
CA GLY A 112 -8.36 11.82 17.82
C GLY A 112 -7.75 11.31 16.50
N LEU A 113 -7.88 12.07 15.41
CA LEU A 113 -7.49 11.64 14.05
C LEU A 113 -6.06 11.09 13.97
N PRO A 114 -5.00 11.76 14.48
CA PRO A 114 -3.63 11.24 14.35
C PRO A 114 -3.42 9.89 15.03
N LYS A 115 -4.26 9.54 16.01
CA LYS A 115 -4.17 8.31 16.80
C LYS A 115 -5.02 7.17 16.24
N SER A 116 -5.77 7.41 15.16
CA SER A 116 -6.64 6.38 14.59
C SER A 116 -5.86 5.14 14.17
N LYS A 117 -6.41 3.98 14.50
CA LYS A 117 -5.98 2.66 14.01
C LYS A 117 -6.08 2.56 12.50
N TRP A 118 -6.89 3.38 11.85
CA TRP A 118 -6.97 3.40 10.38
C TRP A 118 -5.62 3.64 9.74
N PHE A 119 -4.78 4.53 10.29
CA PHE A 119 -3.42 4.79 9.79
C PHE A 119 -2.41 3.64 10.03
N THR A 120 -2.77 2.62 10.80
CA THR A 120 -1.90 1.48 11.12
C THR A 120 -2.31 0.19 10.40
N ARG A 121 -3.34 0.21 9.56
CA ARG A 121 -3.75 -0.95 8.75
C ARG A 121 -3.02 -0.94 7.41
N GLY A 122 -2.60 -2.11 6.91
CA GLY A 122 -1.88 -2.21 5.63
C GLY A 122 -2.69 -1.68 4.45
N TRP A 123 -3.88 -2.24 4.23
CA TRP A 123 -4.77 -1.91 3.11
C TRP A 123 -5.12 -0.43 3.02
N THR A 124 -5.33 0.26 4.13
CA THR A 124 -5.71 1.68 4.13
C THR A 124 -4.64 2.62 3.57
N LEU A 125 -3.41 2.13 3.27
CA LEU A 125 -2.40 2.91 2.57
C LEU A 125 -2.82 3.22 1.13
N GLN A 126 -3.18 2.18 0.37
CA GLN A 126 -3.68 2.39 -1.00
C GLN A 126 -5.03 3.10 -0.99
N GLU A 127 -5.88 2.84 0.01
CA GLU A 127 -7.17 3.51 0.15
C GLU A 127 -7.02 5.00 0.45
N LEU A 128 -5.89 5.43 1.05
CA LEU A 128 -5.55 6.84 1.25
C LEU A 128 -5.02 7.51 -0.02
N ILE A 129 -4.13 6.82 -0.73
CA ILE A 129 -3.37 7.38 -1.85
C ILE A 129 -4.18 7.39 -3.14
N ALA A 130 -4.85 6.27 -3.46
CA ALA A 130 -5.49 6.07 -4.76
C ALA A 130 -6.65 7.04 -5.06
N PRO A 131 -7.60 7.30 -4.14
CA PRO A 131 -8.73 8.18 -4.43
C PRO A 131 -8.28 9.64 -4.58
N SER A 132 -8.79 10.34 -5.58
CA SER A 132 -8.56 11.78 -5.75
C SER A 132 -9.27 12.61 -4.66
N SER A 133 -10.49 12.21 -4.31
CA SER A 133 -11.33 12.85 -3.27
C SER A 133 -11.61 11.89 -2.12
N MET A 134 -11.46 12.37 -0.89
CA MET A 134 -11.75 11.59 0.31
C MET A 134 -12.28 12.48 1.45
N ILE A 135 -13.30 11.98 2.14
CA ILE A 135 -13.93 12.58 3.31
C ILE A 135 -13.74 11.66 4.52
N PHE A 136 -13.29 12.20 5.64
CA PHE A 136 -13.09 11.48 6.89
C PHE A 136 -14.31 11.66 7.80
N PHE A 137 -14.82 10.55 8.31
CA PHE A 137 -15.95 10.51 9.24
C PHE A 137 -15.53 9.95 10.59
N SER A 138 -16.05 10.56 11.67
CA SER A 138 -15.88 10.09 13.04
C SER A 138 -16.62 8.77 13.28
N GLN A 139 -16.47 8.21 14.49
CA GLN A 139 -17.22 7.04 14.94
C GLN A 139 -18.75 7.24 14.93
N THR A 140 -19.22 8.50 14.95
CA THR A 140 -20.64 8.91 14.89
C THR A 140 -21.09 9.35 13.50
N TRP A 141 -20.26 9.20 12.47
CA TRP A 141 -20.50 9.66 11.10
C TRP A 141 -20.56 11.19 10.93
N ASP A 142 -19.96 11.92 11.86
CA ASP A 142 -19.74 13.36 11.72
C ASP A 142 -18.52 13.61 10.83
N GLU A 143 -18.63 14.59 9.94
CA GLU A 143 -17.54 14.95 9.04
C GLU A 143 -16.40 15.61 9.83
N LEU A 144 -15.21 15.01 9.77
CA LEU A 144 -13.99 15.54 10.38
C LEU A 144 -13.23 16.48 9.42
N GLY A 145 -13.43 16.29 8.11
CA GLY A 145 -12.80 17.07 7.05
C GLY A 145 -12.47 16.20 5.84
N THR A 146 -11.82 16.81 4.85
CA THR A 146 -11.41 16.15 3.61
C THR A 146 -9.91 15.87 3.59
N LYS A 147 -9.46 15.01 2.69
CA LYS A 147 -8.02 14.78 2.45
C LYS A 147 -7.27 16.08 2.13
N ALA A 148 -7.92 17.03 1.46
CA ALA A 148 -7.36 18.34 1.17
C ALA A 148 -7.22 19.21 2.43
N THR A 149 -8.28 19.32 3.26
CA THR A 149 -8.26 20.16 4.47
C THR A 149 -7.38 19.57 5.58
N LEU A 150 -7.23 18.24 5.61
CA LEU A 150 -6.48 17.49 6.63
C LEU A 150 -5.05 17.12 6.17
N ASN A 151 -4.62 17.63 5.01
CA ASN A 151 -3.38 17.23 4.34
C ASN A 151 -2.15 17.32 5.27
N GLN A 152 -2.00 18.39 6.06
CA GLN A 152 -0.91 18.54 7.04
C GLN A 152 -0.86 17.37 8.03
N VAL A 153 -1.98 17.12 8.71
CA VAL A 153 -2.09 16.12 9.78
C VAL A 153 -1.85 14.72 9.22
N ILE A 154 -2.40 14.43 8.03
CA ILE A 154 -2.20 13.16 7.33
C ILE A 154 -0.73 12.99 6.95
N SER A 155 -0.09 14.02 6.40
CA SER A 155 1.31 13.98 6.00
C SER A 155 2.23 13.72 7.19
N GLU A 156 2.03 14.42 8.31
CA GLU A 156 2.79 14.19 9.55
C GLU A 156 2.59 12.76 10.08
N ARG A 157 1.35 12.26 10.05
CA ARG A 157 1.03 10.94 10.60
C ARG A 157 1.59 9.78 9.76
N THR A 158 1.56 9.94 8.43
CA THR A 158 1.87 8.86 7.48
C THR A 158 3.26 8.97 6.87
N ARG A 159 3.90 10.14 7.00
CA ARG A 159 5.17 10.50 6.34
C ARG A 159 5.06 10.56 4.81
N ILE A 160 3.84 10.54 4.26
CA ILE A 160 3.59 10.74 2.83
C ILE A 160 3.70 12.24 2.54
N PRO A 161 4.47 12.66 1.51
CA PRO A 161 4.56 14.07 1.15
C PRO A 161 3.20 14.68 0.81
N LYS A 162 2.95 15.90 1.27
CA LYS A 162 1.71 16.64 0.99
C LYS A 162 1.34 16.69 -0.48
N ALA A 163 2.33 16.87 -1.35
CA ALA A 163 2.16 16.95 -2.80
C ALA A 163 1.65 15.63 -3.42
N ILE A 164 1.98 14.48 -2.83
CA ILE A 164 1.42 13.19 -3.24
C ILE A 164 -0.03 13.07 -2.74
N LEU A 165 -0.30 13.51 -1.50
CA LEU A 165 -1.66 13.46 -0.93
C LEU A 165 -2.65 14.40 -1.64
N SER A 166 -2.19 15.55 -2.14
CA SER A 166 -2.99 16.50 -2.92
C SER A 166 -3.14 16.11 -4.38
N GLY A 167 -2.32 15.19 -4.90
CA GLY A 167 -2.25 14.87 -6.33
C GLY A 167 -1.45 15.87 -7.17
N ASP A 168 -0.69 16.77 -6.55
CA ASP A 168 0.21 17.70 -7.26
C ASP A 168 1.44 16.99 -7.84
N LYS A 169 1.79 15.83 -7.29
CA LYS A 169 2.86 14.95 -7.77
C LYS A 169 2.36 13.52 -7.87
N ASP A 170 2.82 12.86 -8.92
CA ASP A 170 2.55 11.44 -9.13
C ASP A 170 3.30 10.57 -8.11
N LEU A 171 2.71 9.42 -7.80
CA LEU A 171 3.24 8.43 -6.87
C LEU A 171 4.64 7.95 -7.27
N GLU A 172 4.87 7.83 -8.57
CA GLU A 172 6.10 7.38 -9.22
C GLU A 172 7.28 8.34 -9.01
N THR A 173 7.02 9.59 -8.60
CA THR A 173 8.08 10.54 -8.22
C THR A 173 8.75 10.19 -6.90
N ALA A 174 8.11 9.34 -6.08
CA ALA A 174 8.68 8.83 -4.84
C ALA A 174 9.47 7.54 -5.08
N SER A 175 10.63 7.46 -4.44
CA SER A 175 11.49 6.28 -4.51
C SER A 175 10.81 5.03 -3.95
N ALA A 176 11.32 3.86 -4.31
CA ALA A 176 10.88 2.60 -3.73
C ALA A 176 11.07 2.59 -2.22
N ALA A 177 12.19 3.12 -1.71
CA ALA A 177 12.42 3.27 -0.27
C ALA A 177 11.36 4.14 0.41
N GLN A 178 10.99 5.27 -0.22
CA GLN A 178 9.96 6.17 0.31
C GLN A 178 8.61 5.47 0.38
N ARG A 179 8.20 4.85 -0.73
CA ARG A 179 6.93 4.11 -0.82
C ARG A 179 6.86 2.98 0.21
N MET A 180 7.93 2.20 0.38
CA MET A 180 8.03 1.17 1.42
C MET A 180 7.95 1.76 2.83
N SER A 181 8.57 2.92 3.08
CA SER A 181 8.58 3.56 4.40
C SER A 181 7.18 3.97 4.88
N TRP A 182 6.27 4.30 3.96
CA TRP A 182 4.88 4.64 4.29
C TRP A 182 4.08 3.45 4.84
N ALA A 183 4.57 2.24 4.59
CA ALA A 183 4.01 0.99 5.09
C ALA A 183 4.72 0.46 6.35
N ALA A 184 5.83 1.08 6.77
CA ALA A 184 6.70 0.52 7.80
C ALA A 184 6.05 0.37 9.19
N ASP A 185 5.10 1.24 9.53
CA ASP A 185 4.36 1.18 10.81
C ASP A 185 2.96 0.55 10.65
N ARG A 186 2.66 -0.05 9.49
CA ARG A 186 1.36 -0.66 9.20
C ARG A 186 1.38 -2.16 9.45
N THR A 187 0.21 -2.69 9.78
CA THR A 187 -0.01 -4.09 10.16
C THR A 187 -1.19 -4.68 9.41
N THR A 188 -1.12 -5.99 9.15
CA THR A 188 -2.17 -6.76 8.49
C THR A 188 -2.54 -7.97 9.33
N THR A 189 -3.72 -8.53 9.08
CA THR A 189 -4.18 -9.74 9.80
C THR A 189 -3.50 -10.99 9.26
N ARG A 190 -3.41 -11.13 7.93
CA ARG A 190 -2.61 -12.17 7.28
C ARG A 190 -1.22 -11.63 6.97
N ARG A 191 -0.20 -12.49 7.07
CA ARG A 191 1.20 -12.07 6.88
C ARG A 191 1.46 -11.65 5.44
N GLU A 192 0.86 -12.36 4.49
CA GLU A 192 1.00 -12.15 3.05
C GLU A 192 0.40 -10.82 2.60
N ASP A 193 -0.64 -10.35 3.30
CA ASP A 193 -1.28 -9.07 2.98
C ASP A 193 -0.32 -7.87 3.17
N LEU A 194 0.78 -8.01 3.92
CA LEU A 194 1.84 -6.99 3.97
C LEU A 194 2.44 -6.71 2.59
N ALA A 195 2.44 -7.72 1.71
CA ALA A 195 2.86 -7.57 0.32
C ALA A 195 1.69 -7.12 -0.55
N TYR A 196 0.55 -7.80 -0.43
CA TYR A 196 -0.57 -7.59 -1.34
C TYR A 196 -1.18 -6.19 -1.21
N CYS A 197 -1.18 -5.57 -0.02
CA CYS A 197 -1.66 -4.20 0.16
C CYS A 197 -0.76 -3.13 -0.47
N LEU A 198 0.43 -3.50 -0.96
CA LEU A 198 1.38 -2.60 -1.63
C LEU A 198 1.39 -2.76 -3.14
N MET A 199 0.68 -3.75 -3.69
CA MET A 199 0.68 -4.01 -5.14
C MET A 199 0.30 -2.76 -5.94
N GLY A 200 -0.78 -2.08 -5.55
CA GLY A 200 -1.19 -0.84 -6.19
C GLY A 200 -0.25 0.35 -5.97
N ILE A 201 0.49 0.37 -4.84
CA ILE A 201 1.49 1.42 -4.56
C ILE A 201 2.70 1.32 -5.51
N PHE A 202 2.97 0.10 -5.99
CA PHE A 202 4.08 -0.19 -6.90
C PHE A 202 3.61 -0.49 -8.33
N SER A 203 2.31 -0.37 -8.61
CA SER A 203 1.71 -0.69 -9.91
C SER A 203 2.09 -2.10 -10.41
N ILE A 204 2.09 -3.08 -9.51
CA ILE A 204 2.38 -4.48 -9.81
C ILE A 204 1.14 -5.37 -9.70
N ASN A 205 1.14 -6.49 -10.41
CA ASN A 205 0.19 -7.57 -10.24
C ASN A 205 0.93 -8.87 -9.95
N MET A 206 0.46 -9.65 -8.98
CA MET A 206 1.05 -10.94 -8.65
C MET A 206 0.00 -11.92 -8.11
N PRO A 207 0.17 -13.24 -8.33
CA PRO A 207 -0.72 -14.25 -7.77
C PRO A 207 -0.76 -14.25 -6.24
N LEU A 208 -1.97 -14.35 -5.68
CA LEU A 208 -2.19 -14.47 -4.24
C LEU A 208 -1.99 -15.92 -3.78
N LEU A 209 -0.96 -16.17 -2.98
CA LEU A 209 -0.60 -17.48 -2.46
C LEU A 209 -0.64 -17.46 -0.93
N TYR A 210 -1.84 -17.43 -0.35
CA TYR A 210 -2.01 -17.52 1.11
C TYR A 210 -1.41 -18.81 1.66
N GLY A 211 -0.52 -18.68 2.66
CA GLY A 211 0.28 -19.77 3.21
C GLY A 211 1.79 -19.63 2.94
N GLU A 212 2.20 -18.71 2.05
CA GLU A 212 3.63 -18.47 1.75
C GLU A 212 4.36 -17.61 2.81
N GLY A 213 3.62 -16.97 3.73
CA GLY A 213 4.19 -16.19 4.82
C GLY A 213 5.00 -14.98 4.34
N GLU A 214 6.19 -14.78 4.90
CA GLU A 214 7.08 -13.64 4.58
C GLU A 214 7.59 -13.67 3.12
N ARG A 215 7.50 -14.82 2.44
CA ARG A 215 7.89 -14.95 1.03
C ARG A 215 7.06 -14.08 0.09
N ALA A 216 5.82 -13.76 0.46
CA ALA A 216 4.98 -12.84 -0.31
C ALA A 216 5.67 -11.48 -0.50
N PHE A 217 6.31 -10.95 0.54
CA PHE A 217 6.98 -9.65 0.50
C PHE A 217 8.32 -9.71 -0.27
N ILE A 218 8.99 -10.86 -0.27
CA ILE A 218 10.15 -11.10 -1.14
C ILE A 218 9.70 -11.08 -2.62
N ARG A 219 8.63 -11.80 -2.95
CA ARG A 219 8.07 -11.81 -4.31
C ARG A 219 7.62 -10.42 -4.78
N LEU A 220 7.02 -9.62 -3.89
CA LEU A 220 6.71 -8.21 -4.19
C LEU A 220 7.96 -7.45 -4.66
N GLN A 221 9.08 -7.58 -3.95
CA GLN A 221 10.34 -6.93 -4.34
C GLN A 221 10.89 -7.51 -5.65
N GLU A 222 10.80 -8.82 -5.87
CA GLU A 222 11.18 -9.45 -7.14
C GLU A 222 10.37 -8.87 -8.32
N GLU A 223 9.06 -8.70 -8.17
CA GLU A 223 8.21 -8.09 -9.19
C GLU A 223 8.53 -6.60 -9.40
N ILE A 224 8.82 -5.85 -8.33
CA ILE A 224 9.30 -4.46 -8.44
C ILE A 224 10.60 -4.41 -9.26
N MET A 225 11.54 -5.33 -9.00
CA MET A 225 12.82 -5.38 -9.72
C MET A 225 12.66 -5.71 -11.22
N ARG A 226 11.55 -6.32 -11.64
CA ARG A 226 11.27 -6.59 -13.06
C ARG A 226 10.86 -5.33 -13.84
N VAL A 227 10.34 -4.32 -13.15
CA VAL A 227 9.71 -3.13 -13.77
C VAL A 227 10.37 -1.81 -13.36
N SER A 228 11.36 -1.84 -12.46
CA SER A 228 12.03 -0.65 -11.92
C SER A 228 13.53 -0.89 -11.76
N ASP A 229 14.34 0.14 -12.02
CA ASP A 229 15.77 0.21 -11.76
C ASP A 229 16.10 1.05 -10.50
N ASP A 230 15.12 1.29 -9.63
CA ASP A 230 15.30 2.12 -8.43
C ASP A 230 16.14 1.39 -7.35
N HIS A 231 17.42 1.73 -7.26
CA HIS A 231 18.35 1.17 -6.28
C HIS A 231 17.95 1.43 -4.82
N SER A 232 17.06 2.40 -4.55
CA SER A 232 16.55 2.64 -3.19
C SER A 232 15.78 1.44 -2.62
N LEU A 233 15.36 0.48 -3.45
CA LEU A 233 14.81 -0.80 -3.00
C LEU A 233 15.74 -1.55 -2.02
N PHE A 234 17.06 -1.37 -2.14
CA PHE A 234 18.05 -2.00 -1.25
C PHE A 234 18.43 -1.13 -0.04
N ALA A 235 17.90 0.09 0.06
CA ALA A 235 18.24 1.04 1.11
C ALA A 235 17.42 0.81 2.40
N TRP A 236 17.34 -0.44 2.86
CA TRP A 236 16.65 -0.83 4.10
C TRP A 236 17.64 -1.20 5.20
N ARG A 237 17.17 -1.21 6.45
CA ARG A 237 17.95 -1.59 7.63
C ARG A 237 17.16 -2.58 8.46
N TYR A 238 17.84 -3.60 8.99
CA TYR A 238 17.21 -4.53 9.91
C TYR A 238 18.19 -4.90 11.03
N PRO A 239 17.75 -4.86 12.31
CA PRO A 239 18.65 -5.01 13.45
C PRO A 239 19.28 -6.41 13.53
N ASN A 240 18.63 -7.43 12.98
CA ASN A 240 19.12 -8.81 12.98
C ASN A 240 19.41 -9.27 11.56
N SER A 241 20.68 -9.32 11.17
CA SER A 241 21.14 -9.75 9.85
C SER A 241 20.59 -11.14 9.49
N ARG A 242 19.45 -11.22 8.80
CA ARG A 242 18.88 -12.49 8.33
C ARG A 242 19.59 -13.04 7.08
N GLY A 243 20.62 -12.33 6.58
CA GLY A 243 21.46 -12.79 5.47
C GLY A 243 20.68 -12.88 4.17
N GLY A 244 20.46 -11.74 3.49
CA GLY A 244 19.80 -11.69 2.20
C GLY A 244 19.76 -10.26 1.65
N LEU A 245 19.63 -10.14 0.32
CA LEU A 245 19.59 -8.86 -0.39
C LEU A 245 18.25 -8.12 -0.20
N LEU A 246 17.15 -8.86 -0.04
CA LEU A 246 15.79 -8.33 0.02
C LEU A 246 15.25 -8.32 1.46
N ALA A 247 14.45 -7.31 1.77
CA ALA A 247 13.83 -7.17 3.09
C ALA A 247 12.70 -8.19 3.27
N VAL A 248 12.41 -8.59 4.51
CA VAL A 248 11.27 -9.50 4.80
C VAL A 248 9.98 -8.76 5.18
N SER A 249 10.05 -7.43 5.36
CA SER A 249 8.94 -6.59 5.79
C SER A 249 9.20 -5.12 5.46
N PRO A 250 8.16 -4.30 5.18
CA PRO A 250 8.31 -2.86 5.00
C PRO A 250 8.85 -2.16 6.27
N ALA A 251 8.74 -2.79 7.45
CA ALA A 251 9.33 -2.27 8.69
C ALA A 251 10.84 -2.01 8.59
N ALA A 252 11.54 -2.72 7.70
CA ALA A 252 12.96 -2.50 7.43
C ALA A 252 13.26 -1.14 6.75
N PHE A 253 12.26 -0.50 6.15
CA PHE A 253 12.37 0.80 5.48
C PHE A 253 11.92 1.97 6.37
N LYS A 254 11.74 1.73 7.68
CA LYS A 254 11.23 2.75 8.62
C LYS A 254 12.04 4.04 8.57
N ASP A 255 13.36 3.95 8.44
CA ASP A 255 14.27 5.09 8.42
C ASP A 255 14.70 5.49 6.99
N SER A 256 14.03 4.95 5.96
CA SER A 256 14.39 5.14 4.56
C SER A 256 13.50 6.16 3.84
N GLY A 257 12.61 6.86 4.56
CA GLY A 257 11.65 7.81 3.99
C GLY A 257 12.26 9.10 3.42
N ASN A 258 13.55 9.35 3.67
CA ASN A 258 14.32 10.45 3.09
C ASN A 258 15.25 9.99 1.96
N ILE A 259 15.21 8.73 1.53
CA ILE A 259 16.08 8.22 0.47
C ILE A 259 15.43 8.51 -0.88
N ILE A 260 16.13 9.23 -1.74
CA ILE A 260 15.68 9.61 -3.09
C ILE A 260 16.63 9.05 -4.14
N PRO A 261 16.15 8.75 -5.35
CA PRO A 261 17.03 8.32 -6.43
C PRO A 261 17.98 9.47 -6.77
N ARG A 262 19.23 9.14 -7.06
CA ARG A 262 20.22 10.11 -7.53
C ARG A 262 20.82 9.56 -8.81
N ASN A 263 20.74 10.34 -9.86
CA ASN A 263 21.38 10.01 -11.14
C ASN A 263 22.51 11.00 -11.44
N PRO A 264 23.67 10.91 -10.75
CA PRO A 264 24.72 11.89 -10.93
C PRO A 264 25.56 11.63 -12.19
N PHE A 265 25.60 10.41 -12.74
CA PHE A 265 26.44 10.06 -13.90
C PHE A 265 25.87 8.86 -14.70
N MET A 266 25.45 9.13 -15.95
CA MET A 266 25.45 8.25 -17.14
C MET A 266 24.26 7.32 -17.53
N PRO A 267 24.15 7.01 -18.85
CA PRO A 267 23.01 6.35 -19.53
C PRO A 267 22.92 4.81 -19.37
N TYR A 268 23.62 4.21 -18.41
CA TYR A 268 23.82 2.76 -18.32
C TYR A 268 23.59 2.23 -16.90
N ASN A 269 22.41 2.44 -16.34
CA ASN A 269 21.94 1.49 -15.33
C ASN A 269 21.62 0.20 -16.10
N SER A 270 22.48 -0.82 -15.98
CA SER A 270 22.10 -2.16 -16.43
C SER A 270 20.85 -2.56 -15.64
N PRO A 271 19.78 -3.04 -16.31
CA PRO A 271 18.58 -3.43 -15.61
C PRO A 271 18.88 -4.58 -14.64
N PHE A 272 18.14 -4.63 -13.54
CA PHE A 272 18.25 -5.75 -12.61
C PHE A 272 17.92 -7.05 -13.34
N THR A 273 18.81 -8.04 -13.22
CA THR A 273 18.54 -9.37 -13.77
C THR A 273 18.37 -10.36 -12.62
N LEU A 274 17.16 -10.89 -12.47
CA LEU A 274 16.87 -11.98 -11.54
C LEU A 274 17.05 -13.32 -12.23
N THR A 275 17.92 -14.15 -11.66
CA THR A 275 18.17 -15.52 -12.12
C THR A 275 17.99 -16.50 -10.97
N ASN A 276 18.01 -17.80 -11.27
CA ASN A 276 18.07 -18.83 -10.22
C ASN A 276 19.36 -18.79 -9.39
N LYS A 277 20.38 -18.02 -9.80
CA LYS A 277 21.61 -17.76 -9.02
C LYS A 277 21.52 -16.54 -8.10
N GLY A 278 20.46 -15.74 -8.21
CA GLY A 278 20.28 -14.50 -7.45
C GLY A 278 20.07 -13.28 -8.35
N ALA A 279 20.23 -12.10 -7.74
CA ALA A 279 20.14 -10.83 -8.43
C ALA A 279 21.51 -10.41 -8.98
N HIS A 280 21.52 -9.97 -10.23
CA HIS A 280 22.68 -9.39 -10.89
C HIS A 280 22.49 -7.88 -11.03
N LEU A 281 23.47 -7.12 -10.53
CA LEU A 281 23.50 -5.66 -10.53
C LEU A 281 24.92 -5.17 -10.82
N ASP A 282 25.03 -4.14 -11.65
CA ASP A 282 26.29 -3.44 -11.89
C ASP A 282 26.39 -2.24 -10.94
N LEU A 283 27.26 -2.33 -9.94
CA LEU A 283 27.42 -1.31 -8.90
C LEU A 283 28.90 -0.97 -8.66
N PRO A 284 29.24 0.31 -8.40
CA PRO A 284 30.55 0.65 -7.88
C PRO A 284 30.79 -0.03 -6.53
N PHE A 285 31.92 -0.72 -6.38
CA PHE A 285 32.27 -1.45 -5.16
C PHE A 285 33.53 -0.88 -4.50
N ILE A 286 33.48 -0.68 -3.19
CA ILE A 286 34.58 -0.19 -2.37
C ILE A 286 34.95 -1.28 -1.37
N GLY A 287 36.13 -1.90 -1.53
CA GLY A 287 36.64 -2.89 -0.59
C GLY A 287 36.99 -2.27 0.77
N LEU A 288 36.61 -2.94 1.86
CA LEU A 288 36.84 -2.48 3.25
C LEU A 288 37.97 -3.24 3.96
N GLY A 289 38.97 -3.75 3.22
CA GLY A 289 40.11 -4.49 3.75
C GLY A 289 39.96 -6.01 3.65
N ASP A 290 40.65 -6.72 4.55
CA ASP A 290 40.81 -8.18 4.51
C ASP A 290 39.47 -8.90 4.80
N ARG A 291 39.22 -10.04 4.12
CA ARG A 291 38.04 -10.93 4.22
C ARG A 291 36.85 -10.63 3.28
N GLY A 292 37.09 -10.03 2.12
CA GLY A 292 36.09 -9.95 1.05
C GLY A 292 34.87 -9.08 1.38
N THR A 293 34.98 -8.19 2.37
CA THR A 293 33.88 -7.28 2.72
C THR A 293 34.06 -5.96 2.00
N GLY A 294 32.96 -5.38 1.54
CA GLY A 294 32.98 -4.04 0.99
C GLY A 294 31.62 -3.41 0.91
N LEU A 295 31.58 -2.24 0.30
CA LEU A 295 30.40 -1.42 0.12
C LEU A 295 30.06 -1.36 -1.36
N ALA A 296 28.85 -1.79 -1.73
CA ALA A 296 28.30 -1.49 -3.04
C ALA A 296 27.51 -0.18 -2.97
N VAL A 297 27.89 0.79 -3.80
CA VAL A 297 27.31 2.12 -3.83
C VAL A 297 26.04 2.11 -4.66
N LEU A 298 24.93 2.50 -4.05
CA LEU A 298 23.62 2.61 -4.69
C LEU A 298 23.45 3.97 -5.37
N SER A 299 22.67 4.02 -6.44
CA SER A 299 22.32 5.24 -7.18
C SER A 299 21.20 6.01 -6.45
N CYS A 300 21.37 6.24 -5.15
CA CYS A 300 20.44 6.96 -4.30
C CYS A 300 21.16 7.73 -3.19
N THR A 301 20.47 8.72 -2.62
CA THR A 301 21.02 9.70 -1.69
C THR A 301 19.94 10.15 -0.70
N GLU A 302 20.31 10.91 0.33
CA GLU A 302 19.35 11.45 1.30
C GLU A 302 18.83 12.83 0.84
N VAL A 303 17.55 13.12 1.05
CA VAL A 303 16.97 14.45 0.79
C VAL A 303 17.79 15.53 1.53
N GLY A 304 18.17 16.59 0.80
CA GLY A 304 18.98 17.68 1.34
C GLY A 304 20.48 17.38 1.45
N ASN A 305 20.87 16.13 1.24
CA ASN A 305 22.25 15.68 1.19
C ASN A 305 22.49 14.97 -0.15
N PRO A 306 22.60 15.70 -1.29
CA PRO A 306 23.37 15.18 -2.42
C PRO A 306 24.80 14.91 -1.88
N ASP A 307 25.78 14.53 -2.64
CA ASP A 307 27.13 14.13 -2.15
C ASP A 307 27.19 12.94 -1.17
N LYS A 308 26.19 12.68 -0.31
CA LYS A 308 26.11 11.51 0.56
C LYS A 308 25.37 10.36 -0.13
N LEU A 309 26.14 9.52 -0.82
CA LEU A 309 25.62 8.31 -1.46
C LEU A 309 25.28 7.24 -0.42
N VAL A 310 24.26 6.46 -0.72
CA VAL A 310 23.87 5.28 0.08
C VAL A 310 24.67 4.09 -0.43
N ALA A 311 25.11 3.21 0.48
CA ALA A 311 25.77 1.97 0.12
C ALA A 311 25.26 0.81 0.98
N ILE A 312 25.35 -0.40 0.44
CA ILE A 312 25.03 -1.64 1.13
C ILE A 312 26.31 -2.42 1.43
N TYR A 313 26.34 -3.07 2.60
CA TYR A 313 27.43 -3.98 2.95
C TYR A 313 27.26 -5.30 2.20
N LEU A 314 28.30 -5.70 1.50
CA LEU A 314 28.39 -6.98 0.80
C LEU A 314 29.60 -7.77 1.30
N ARG A 315 29.48 -9.10 1.27
CA ARG A 315 30.55 -10.00 1.66
C ARG A 315 30.75 -11.07 0.60
N ASP A 316 31.81 -10.93 -0.15
CA ASP A 316 32.30 -11.97 -1.02
C ASP A 316 32.89 -13.12 -0.21
N SER A 317 32.14 -14.22 -0.18
CA SER A 317 32.54 -15.43 0.56
C SER A 317 33.63 -16.23 -0.15
N PHE A 318 33.88 -15.97 -1.43
CA PHE A 318 34.81 -16.73 -2.29
C PHE A 318 36.03 -15.92 -2.74
N LEU A 319 36.09 -14.61 -2.42
CA LEU A 319 37.15 -13.68 -2.82
C LEU A 319 37.34 -13.60 -4.35
N THR A 320 36.22 -13.68 -5.08
CA THR A 320 36.13 -13.62 -6.55
C THR A 320 35.89 -12.21 -7.09
N MET A 321 35.36 -11.29 -6.27
CA MET A 321 34.80 -9.99 -6.63
C MET A 321 33.61 -10.07 -7.61
N GLU A 322 33.07 -11.27 -7.84
CA GLU A 322 31.97 -11.54 -8.77
C GLU A 322 30.70 -12.02 -8.04
N HIS A 323 30.86 -12.59 -6.84
CA HIS A 323 29.77 -13.20 -6.07
C HIS A 323 29.81 -12.71 -4.61
N PHE A 324 28.67 -12.20 -4.12
CA PHE A 324 28.54 -11.56 -2.80
C PHE A 324 27.35 -12.12 -2.01
#